data_AF-A0A7S1ZZE6-F1
#
_entry.id   AF-A0A7S1ZZE6-F1
#
_cell.length_a   1.000
_cell.length_b   1.000
_cell.length_c   1.000
_cell.angle_alpha   90.00
_cell.angle_beta   90.00
_cell.angle_gamma   90.00
#
_symmetry.space_group_name_H-M   'P 1'
#
loop_
_entity.id
_entity.type
_entity.pdbx_description
1 polymer ?
#
loop_
_entity_poly.entity_id
_entity_poly.type
_entity_poly.pdbx_seq_one_letter_code
_entity_poly.pdbx_strand_id
1 'polypeptide(L)'
;ISADQHDDNPMLRERSKELIEGAAKELDMHRMLRYDRASGNLAVTDLGRVASHFYIRSESVATFNEMLANLPDPNDADLCHIICCAQEFENVRVRAEELREVDDLKKKSCANTDAALRLR
;
A
#
# COMPACT_ATOMS: atom_id res chain seq x y z
N ILE A 1 -25.06 -3.68 0.42
CA ILE A 1 -26.01 -4.35 -0.52
C ILE A 1 -27.37 -4.12 0.10
N SER A 2 -28.16 -3.19 -0.45
CA SER A 2 -29.55 -3.06 0.00
C SER A 2 -30.36 -4.22 -0.57
N ALA A 3 -31.39 -4.67 0.16
CA ALA A 3 -32.27 -5.74 -0.29
C ALA A 3 -32.87 -5.44 -1.68
N ASP A 4 -33.19 -4.16 -1.92
CA ASP A 4 -33.81 -3.67 -3.16
C ASP A 4 -32.97 -3.91 -4.43
N GLN A 5 -31.62 -3.99 -4.34
CA GLN A 5 -30.77 -4.23 -5.52
C GLN A 5 -30.77 -5.69 -5.98
N HIS A 6 -31.15 -6.62 -5.11
CA HIS A 6 -31.17 -8.06 -5.40
C HIS A 6 -32.43 -8.46 -6.18
N ASP A 7 -33.56 -7.80 -5.92
CA ASP A 7 -34.85 -8.16 -6.51
C ASP A 7 -34.93 -7.81 -8.01
N ASP A 8 -34.29 -6.71 -8.43
CA ASP A 8 -34.26 -6.28 -9.84
C ASP A 8 -33.11 -6.92 -10.65
N ASN A 9 -32.04 -7.38 -10.00
CA ASN A 9 -30.87 -7.98 -10.66
C ASN A 9 -30.26 -9.12 -9.80
N PRO A 10 -30.82 -10.34 -9.85
CA PRO A 10 -30.38 -11.46 -9.02
C PRO A 10 -28.90 -11.84 -9.22
N MET A 11 -28.32 -11.49 -10.37
CA MET A 11 -26.92 -11.79 -10.69
C MET A 11 -25.96 -10.62 -10.40
N LEU A 12 -26.47 -9.46 -9.95
CA LEU A 12 -25.70 -8.26 -9.57
C LEU A 12 -24.62 -7.84 -10.59
N ARG A 13 -24.83 -8.12 -11.88
CA ARG A 13 -23.79 -7.97 -12.91
C ARG A 13 -23.27 -6.54 -13.04
N GLU A 14 -24.17 -5.57 -13.00
CA GLU A 14 -23.81 -4.15 -13.08
C GLU A 14 -22.98 -3.73 -11.87
N ARG A 15 -23.39 -4.18 -10.68
CA ARG A 15 -22.64 -3.90 -9.45
C ARG A 15 -21.25 -4.52 -9.46
N SER A 16 -21.12 -5.77 -9.92
CA SER A 16 -19.81 -6.42 -10.07
C SER A 16 -18.92 -5.66 -11.04
N LYS A 17 -19.49 -5.19 -12.16
CA LYS A 17 -18.76 -4.36 -13.13
C LYS A 17 -18.26 -3.06 -12.49
N GLU A 18 -19.12 -2.33 -11.76
CA GLU A 18 -18.72 -1.11 -11.05
C GLU A 18 -17.55 -1.35 -10.07
N LEU A 19 -17.62 -2.43 -9.29
CA LEU A 19 -16.58 -2.77 -8.32
C LEU A 19 -15.26 -3.12 -9.01
N ILE A 20 -15.31 -3.92 -10.08
CA ILE A 20 -14.13 -4.28 -10.88
C ILE A 20 -13.52 -3.04 -11.51
N GLU A 21 -14.33 -2.15 -12.11
CA GLU A 21 -13.84 -0.90 -12.70
C GLU A 21 -13.25 0.04 -11.65
N GLY A 22 -13.82 0.08 -10.43
CA GLY A 22 -13.27 0.84 -9.32
C GLY A 22 -11.88 0.33 -8.91
N ALA A 23 -11.77 -0.97 -8.66
CA ALA A 23 -10.50 -1.60 -8.31
C ALA A 23 -9.45 -1.47 -9.43
N ALA A 24 -9.86 -1.62 -10.70
CA ALA A 24 -8.96 -1.46 -11.84
C ALA A 24 -8.39 -0.04 -11.94
N LYS A 25 -9.21 0.99 -11.70
CA LYS A 25 -8.76 2.39 -11.68
C LYS A 25 -7.77 2.64 -10.54
N GLU A 26 -8.02 2.07 -9.37
CA GLU A 26 -7.14 2.20 -8.20
C GLU A 26 -5.78 1.51 -8.44
N LEU A 27 -5.79 0.27 -8.95
CA LEU A 27 -4.56 -0.45 -9.26
C LEU A 27 -3.76 0.17 -10.41
N ASP A 28 -4.43 0.82 -11.38
CA ASP A 28 -3.78 1.61 -12.44
C ASP A 28 -3.09 2.86 -11.85
N MET A 29 -3.78 3.56 -10.93
CA MET A 29 -3.20 4.69 -10.19
C MET A 29 -1.97 4.28 -9.36
N HIS A 30 -2.01 3.11 -8.71
CA HIS A 30 -0.89 2.54 -7.96
C HIS A 30 0.19 1.90 -8.86
N ARG A 31 0.06 1.99 -10.19
CA ARG A 31 0.99 1.45 -11.20
C ARG A 31 1.16 -0.08 -11.18
N MET A 32 0.19 -0.79 -10.61
CA MET A 32 0.20 -2.26 -10.50
C MET A 32 -0.41 -2.96 -11.73
N LEU A 33 -1.28 -2.26 -12.45
CA LEU A 33 -1.77 -2.69 -13.76
C LEU A 33 -1.94 -1.48 -14.66
N ARG A 34 -2.27 -1.70 -15.94
CA ARG A 34 -2.72 -0.69 -16.88
C ARG A 34 -4.17 -0.97 -17.25
N TYR A 35 -5.04 0.01 -17.04
CA TYR A 35 -6.47 -0.12 -17.32
C TYR A 35 -6.90 0.73 -18.50
N ASP A 36 -7.33 0.09 -19.60
CA ASP A 36 -7.97 0.78 -20.71
C ASP A 36 -9.49 0.89 -20.46
N ARG A 37 -9.94 2.11 -20.16
CA ARG A 37 -11.35 2.40 -19.86
C ARG A 37 -12.29 2.21 -21.04
N ALA A 38 -11.80 2.32 -22.28
CA ALA A 38 -12.64 2.21 -23.46
C ALA A 38 -12.96 0.75 -23.78
N SER A 39 -11.96 -0.13 -23.70
CA SER A 39 -12.11 -1.56 -24.00
C SER A 39 -12.40 -2.42 -22.76
N GLY A 40 -12.07 -1.94 -21.57
CA GLY A 40 -12.10 -2.73 -20.32
C GLY A 40 -10.85 -3.60 -20.13
N ASN A 41 -9.83 -3.49 -20.99
CA ASN A 41 -8.63 -4.34 -20.93
C ASN A 41 -7.75 -4.01 -19.72
N LEU A 42 -7.19 -5.07 -19.12
CA LEU A 42 -6.26 -5.01 -17.99
C LEU A 42 -4.92 -5.63 -18.40
N ALA A 43 -3.83 -4.88 -18.25
CA ALA A 43 -2.48 -5.38 -18.47
C ALA A 43 -1.64 -5.25 -17.20
N VAL A 44 -1.19 -6.37 -16.64
CA VAL A 44 -0.41 -6.38 -15.39
C VAL A 44 1.00 -5.79 -15.59
N THR A 45 1.50 -5.05 -14.59
CA THR A 45 2.88 -4.54 -14.57
C THR A 45 3.78 -5.46 -13.73
N ASP A 46 5.10 -5.27 -13.81
CA ASP A 46 6.03 -6.01 -12.95
C ASP A 46 5.86 -5.63 -11.47
N LEU A 47 5.51 -4.38 -11.19
CA LEU A 47 5.16 -3.92 -9.86
C LEU A 47 3.96 -4.70 -9.29
N GLY A 48 2.90 -4.86 -10.11
CA GLY A 48 1.73 -5.64 -9.73
C GLY A 48 2.06 -7.12 -9.51
N ARG A 49 2.92 -7.71 -10.36
CA ARG A 49 3.41 -9.09 -10.18
C ARG A 49 4.15 -9.24 -8.85
N VAL A 50 5.12 -8.38 -8.56
CA VAL A 50 5.89 -8.42 -7.30
C VAL A 50 4.96 -8.30 -6.10
N ALA A 51 4.07 -7.29 -6.09
CA ALA A 51 3.13 -7.10 -5.00
C ALA A 51 2.21 -8.32 -4.78
N SER A 52 1.69 -8.91 -5.86
CA SER A 52 0.88 -10.14 -5.77
C SER A 52 1.67 -11.34 -5.27
N HIS A 53 2.94 -11.49 -5.66
CA HIS A 53 3.79 -12.60 -5.24
C HIS A 53 4.15 -12.54 -3.75
N PHE A 54 4.31 -11.32 -3.22
CA PHE A 54 4.72 -11.08 -1.84
C PHE A 54 3.58 -10.61 -0.93
N TYR A 55 2.33 -10.65 -1.41
CA TYR A 55 1.13 -10.26 -0.65
C TYR A 55 1.21 -8.82 -0.09
N ILE A 56 1.75 -7.89 -0.87
CA ILE A 56 1.88 -6.49 -0.49
C ILE A 56 0.60 -5.74 -0.87
N ARG A 57 0.07 -4.93 0.04
CA ARG A 57 -1.11 -4.09 -0.22
C ARG A 57 -0.84 -3.04 -1.29
N SER A 58 -1.86 -2.71 -2.07
CA SER A 58 -1.72 -1.76 -3.19
C SER A 58 -1.36 -0.35 -2.73
N GLU A 59 -1.85 0.02 -1.55
CA GLU A 59 -1.63 1.27 -0.85
C GLU A 59 -0.16 1.38 -0.40
N SER A 60 0.44 0.29 0.04
CA SER A 60 1.88 0.23 0.34
C SER A 60 2.71 0.44 -0.91
N VAL A 61 2.34 -0.20 -2.03
CA VAL A 61 3.00 0.02 -3.33
C VAL A 61 2.90 1.50 -3.76
N ALA A 62 1.75 2.14 -3.54
CA ALA A 62 1.57 3.56 -3.81
C ALA A 62 2.53 4.42 -2.97
N THR A 63 2.58 4.19 -1.66
CA THR A 63 3.50 4.87 -0.73
C THR A 63 4.96 4.67 -1.14
N PHE A 64 5.36 3.45 -1.47
CA PHE A 64 6.73 3.15 -1.88
C PHE A 64 7.09 3.85 -3.19
N ASN A 65 6.18 3.87 -4.18
CA ASN A 65 6.39 4.57 -5.44
C ASN A 65 6.64 6.06 -5.25
N GLU A 66 5.89 6.70 -4.35
CA GLU A 66 6.05 8.13 -4.06
C GLU A 66 7.38 8.41 -3.34
N MET A 67 7.70 7.64 -2.31
CA MET A 67 8.92 7.85 -1.52
C MET A 67 10.19 7.56 -2.32
N LEU A 68 10.22 6.46 -3.09
CA LEU A 68 11.37 6.10 -3.92
C LEU A 68 11.58 7.07 -5.08
N ALA A 69 10.51 7.66 -5.64
CA ALA A 69 10.65 8.66 -6.70
C ALA A 69 11.41 9.92 -6.23
N ASN A 70 11.36 10.22 -4.93
CA ASN A 70 12.04 11.37 -4.33
C ASN A 70 13.45 11.03 -3.81
N LEU A 71 13.88 9.76 -3.90
CA LEU A 71 15.14 9.27 -3.37
C LEU A 71 15.90 8.49 -4.47
N PRO A 72 16.78 9.13 -5.24
CA PRO A 72 17.47 8.48 -6.35
C PRO A 72 18.46 7.40 -5.90
N ASP A 73 19.11 7.60 -4.75
CA ASP A 73 20.08 6.67 -4.17
C ASP A 73 19.79 6.45 -2.67
N PRO A 74 18.72 5.69 -2.32
CA PRO A 74 18.31 5.48 -0.94
C PRO A 74 19.35 4.59 -0.22
N ASN A 75 19.76 5.00 0.98
CA ASN A 75 20.58 4.18 1.86
C ASN A 75 19.71 3.22 2.69
N ASP A 76 20.34 2.32 3.47
CA ASP A 76 19.62 1.35 4.29
C ASP A 76 18.64 1.97 5.29
N ALA A 77 18.95 3.16 5.83
CA ALA A 77 18.04 3.85 6.74
C ALA A 77 16.82 4.42 6.02
N ASP A 78 17.01 4.94 4.79
CA ASP A 78 15.91 5.39 3.94
C ASP A 78 15.00 4.22 3.55
N LEU A 79 15.58 3.08 3.17
CA LEU A 79 14.82 1.87 2.84
C LEU A 79 14.05 1.33 4.06
N CYS A 80 14.68 1.33 5.24
CA CYS A 80 14.03 0.95 6.49
C CYS A 80 12.83 1.88 6.78
N HIS A 81 12.99 3.20 6.58
CA HIS A 81 11.90 4.16 6.72
C HIS A 81 10.73 3.83 5.79
N ILE A 82 11.01 3.65 4.50
CA ILE A 82 10.00 3.36 3.47
C ILE A 82 9.21 2.12 3.86
N ILE A 83 9.89 1.04 4.27
CA ILE A 83 9.24 -0.21 4.70
C ILE A 83 8.36 0.04 5.93
N CYS A 84 8.83 0.80 6.93
CA CYS A 84 8.03 1.13 8.12
C CYS A 84 6.77 1.97 7.80
N CYS A 85 6.76 2.69 6.67
CA CYS A 85 5.59 3.44 6.19
C CYS A 85 4.55 2.58 5.47
N ALA A 86 4.79 1.28 5.29
CA ALA A 86 3.85 0.38 4.63
C ALA A 86 2.49 0.36 5.34
N GLN A 87 1.42 0.25 4.56
CA GLN A 87 0.07 0.22 5.08
C GLN A 87 -0.10 -0.93 6.08
N GLU A 88 0.57 -2.09 5.88
CA GLU A 88 0.62 -3.25 6.79
C GLU A 88 0.82 -2.86 8.27
N PHE A 89 1.53 -1.77 8.55
CA PHE A 89 1.78 -1.26 9.90
C PHE A 89 0.81 -0.17 10.37
N GLU A 90 -0.29 0.10 9.65
CA GLU A 90 -1.30 1.12 10.01
C GLU A 90 -1.87 0.91 11.42
N ASN A 91 -2.05 -0.34 11.84
CA ASN A 91 -2.60 -0.69 13.15
C ASN A 91 -1.53 -0.74 14.27
N VAL A 92 -0.25 -0.57 13.94
CA VAL A 92 0.81 -0.49 14.94
C VAL A 92 0.75 0.90 15.58
N ARG A 93 0.57 0.92 16.91
CA ARG A 93 0.42 2.15 17.70
C ARG A 93 1.48 2.23 18.77
N VAL A 94 1.92 3.45 19.06
CA VAL A 94 2.79 3.74 20.19
C VAL A 94 1.98 3.65 21.49
N ARG A 95 2.50 2.91 22.47
CA ARG A 95 1.90 2.76 23.80
C ARG A 95 2.84 3.35 24.85
N ALA A 96 2.28 4.08 25.81
CA ALA A 96 3.08 4.86 26.77
C ALA A 96 3.95 3.97 27.66
N GLU A 97 3.45 2.79 28.02
CA GLU A 97 4.12 1.78 28.83
C GLU A 97 5.32 1.12 28.12
N GLU A 98 5.37 1.17 26.78
CA GLU A 98 6.44 0.57 25.96
C GLU A 98 7.56 1.58 25.61
N LEU A 99 7.31 2.90 25.77
CA LEU A 99 8.21 3.97 25.33
C LEU A 99 9.63 3.84 25.88
N ARG A 100 9.76 3.47 27.16
CA ARG A 100 11.08 3.32 27.80
C ARG A 100 11.90 2.21 27.16
N GLU A 101 11.26 1.08 26.86
CA GLU A 101 11.94 -0.06 26.22
C GLU A 101 12.32 0.28 24.78
N VAL A 102 11.44 0.96 24.04
CA VAL A 102 11.71 1.43 22.68
C VAL A 102 12.90 2.40 22.64
N ASP A 103 12.99 3.34 23.59
CA ASP A 103 14.13 4.25 23.70
C ASP A 103 15.44 3.52 24.00
N ASP A 104 15.41 2.51 24.86
CA ASP A 104 16.58 1.69 25.16
C ASP A 104 17.01 0.84 23.96
N LEU A 105 16.06 0.32 23.17
CA LEU A 105 16.33 -0.40 21.92
C LEU A 105 16.90 0.53 20.84
N LYS A 106 16.40 1.76 20.74
CA LYS A 106 16.91 2.77 19.80
C LYS A 106 18.36 3.13 20.08
N LYS A 107 18.75 3.23 21.36
CA LYS A 107 20.15 3.53 21.77
C LYS A 107 21.11 2.37 21.53
N LYS A 108 20.61 1.13 21.60
CA LYS A 108 21.42 -0.09 21.45
C LYS A 108 21.55 -0.56 20.00
N SER A 109 20.58 -0.24 19.15
CA SER A 109 20.64 -0.56 17.73
C SER A 109 21.58 0.40 16.98
N CYS A 110 22.23 -0.10 15.92
CA CYS A 110 23.26 0.65 15.21
C CYS A 110 22.74 1.98 14.65
N ALA A 111 23.54 3.02 14.90
CA ALA A 111 23.30 4.41 14.50
C ALA A 111 23.17 4.54 12.98
N ASN A 112 21.94 4.81 12.52
CA ASN A 112 21.60 5.67 11.36
C ASN A 112 20.08 5.76 11.10
N THR A 113 19.22 5.24 11.98
CA THR A 113 17.75 5.30 11.81
C THR A 113 17.09 6.60 12.28
N ASP A 114 17.87 7.61 12.71
CA ASP A 114 17.34 8.84 13.32
C ASP A 114 16.59 9.75 12.32
N ALA A 115 16.75 9.51 11.01
CA ALA A 115 15.93 10.14 9.97
C ALA A 115 14.59 9.42 9.73
N ALA A 116 14.52 8.11 10.00
CA ALA A 116 13.41 7.23 9.61
C ALA A 116 12.20 7.25 10.57
N LEU A 117 12.31 7.90 11.73
CA LEU A 117 11.28 7.86 12.77
C LEU A 117 10.65 9.24 13.06
N ARG A 118 10.95 10.26 12.24
CA ARG A 118 10.50 11.64 12.50
C ARG A 118 9.09 12.00 12.02
N LEU A 119 8.37 11.14 11.31
CA LEU A 119 6.96 11.38 11.01
C LEU A 119 6.15 10.08 10.99
N ARG A 120 5.45 9.82 12.10
CA ARG A 120 4.01 9.60 12.10
C ARG A 120 3.39 10.59 13.06
#